data_AF-A0A257SMG2-F1
#
_entry.id   AF-A0A257SMG2-F1
#
_cell.length_a   1.000
_cell.length_b   1.000
_cell.length_c   1.000
_cell.angle_alpha   90.00
_cell.angle_beta   90.00
_cell.angle_gamma   90.00
#
_symmetry.space_group_name_H-M   'P 1'
#
loop_
_entity.id
_entity.type
_entity.pdbx_description
1 polymer ?
#
loop_
_entity_poly.entity_id
_entity_poly.type
_entity_poly.pdbx_seq_one_letter_code
_entity_poly.pdbx_strand_id
1 'polypeptide(L)'
;MKKYVVWAGMALGLLAGAPGAFADNGPKLMTPQYTYNAKTIIAGAKLFATDCMACHSIKFMRYEFLTQDLGMSKADVHKYIMLPTGSGFKGNMVSAMPTNMAHKWFGLPPPDLSQMVRYKSQDWVYTYLL
;
A
#
# COMPACT_ATOMS: atom_id res chain seq x y z
N MET A 1 22.22 -22.80 -48.95
CA MET A 1 23.11 -21.72 -48.44
C MET A 1 22.38 -20.40 -48.19
N LYS A 2 21.44 -19.96 -49.05
CA LYS A 2 20.70 -18.68 -48.91
C LYS A 2 19.75 -18.59 -47.70
N LYS A 3 19.25 -19.73 -47.18
CA LYS A 3 18.30 -19.78 -46.05
C LYS A 3 18.96 -19.53 -44.69
N TYR A 4 20.22 -19.94 -44.53
CA TYR A 4 20.97 -19.76 -43.27
C TYR A 4 21.48 -18.32 -43.08
N VAL A 5 21.66 -17.58 -44.19
CA VAL A 5 22.02 -16.15 -44.15
C VAL A 5 20.88 -15.29 -43.60
N VAL A 6 19.63 -15.65 -43.88
CA VAL A 6 18.43 -14.94 -43.38
C VAL A 6 18.26 -15.15 -41.86
N TRP A 7 18.51 -16.37 -41.37
CA TRP A 7 18.44 -16.67 -39.94
C TRP A 7 19.60 -16.07 -39.14
N ALA A 8 20.81 -16.02 -39.71
CA ALA A 8 21.95 -15.36 -39.08
C ALA A 8 21.76 -13.83 -38.98
N GLY A 9 21.15 -13.20 -39.99
CA GLY A 9 20.85 -11.76 -39.96
C GLY A 9 19.80 -11.36 -38.91
N MET A 10 18.81 -12.22 -38.66
CA MET A 10 17.77 -11.97 -37.66
C MET A 10 18.27 -12.16 -36.23
N ALA A 11 19.21 -13.09 -36.01
CA ALA A 11 19.86 -13.28 -34.70
C ALA A 11 20.84 -12.14 -34.35
N LEU A 12 21.47 -11.50 -35.34
CA LEU A 12 22.39 -10.37 -35.11
C LEU A 12 21.66 -9.06 -34.78
N GLY A 13 20.40 -8.88 -35.24
CA GLY A 13 19.60 -7.67 -34.94
C GLY A 13 19.14 -7.58 -33.49
N LEU A 14 19.07 -8.69 -32.77
CA LEU A 14 18.69 -8.75 -31.34
C LEU A 14 19.80 -8.33 -30.38
N LEU A 15 21.05 -8.22 -30.85
CA LEU A 15 22.20 -7.80 -30.05
C LEU A 15 22.53 -6.30 -30.17
N ALA A 16 21.82 -5.57 -31.04
CA ALA A 16 21.96 -4.12 -31.21
C ALA A 16 20.95 -3.32 -30.37
N GLY A 17 20.31 -3.95 -29.38
CA GLY A 17 19.59 -3.22 -28.35
C GLY A 17 20.60 -2.45 -27.50
N ALA A 18 20.79 -1.16 -27.78
CA ALA A 18 21.45 -0.25 -26.86
C ALA A 18 20.92 -0.51 -25.44
N PRO A 19 21.76 -0.48 -24.38
CA PRO A 19 21.23 -0.45 -23.04
C PRO A 19 20.35 0.79 -22.94
N GLY A 20 19.04 0.58 -23.07
CA GLY A 20 18.06 1.57 -22.75
C GLY A 20 18.29 1.88 -21.28
N ALA A 21 19.01 2.97 -21.01
CA ALA A 21 18.89 3.64 -19.75
C ALA A 21 17.39 3.93 -19.64
N PHE A 22 16.69 3.11 -18.85
CA PHE A 22 15.37 3.47 -18.36
C PHE A 22 15.62 4.74 -17.55
N ALA A 23 15.47 5.89 -18.20
CA ALA A 23 15.34 7.15 -17.51
C ALA A 23 14.07 6.98 -16.67
N ASP A 24 14.26 6.78 -15.37
CA ASP A 24 13.19 6.82 -14.39
C ASP A 24 12.74 8.29 -14.33
N ASN A 25 11.93 8.70 -15.31
CA ASN A 25 11.25 10.00 -15.35
C ASN A 25 10.12 10.07 -14.30
N GLY A 26 10.05 9.11 -13.38
CA GLY A 26 9.15 9.13 -12.26
C GLY A 26 9.46 10.30 -11.32
N PRO A 27 8.47 10.74 -10.52
CA PRO A 27 8.72 11.72 -9.48
C PRO A 27 9.80 11.19 -8.54
N LYS A 28 10.76 12.05 -8.18
CA LYS A 28 11.79 11.70 -7.22
C LYS A 28 11.13 11.37 -5.88
N LEU A 29 11.22 10.11 -5.46
CA LEU A 29 10.64 9.66 -4.22
C LEU A 29 11.45 10.18 -3.02
N MET A 30 10.75 10.56 -1.97
CA MET A 30 11.29 10.98 -0.69
C MET A 30 11.26 9.81 0.28
N THR A 31 12.36 9.61 1.01
CA THR A 31 12.44 8.59 2.04
C THR A 31 11.94 9.14 3.38
N PRO A 32 10.90 8.55 3.99
CA PRO A 32 10.38 8.98 5.28
C PRO A 32 11.43 8.77 6.39
N GLN A 33 11.56 9.74 7.29
CA GLN A 33 12.46 9.66 8.45
C GLN A 33 11.65 9.33 9.70
N TYR A 34 11.81 8.11 10.23
CA TYR A 34 11.12 7.68 11.43
C TYR A 34 11.90 6.58 12.17
N THR A 35 11.64 6.42 13.47
CA THR A 35 12.12 5.26 14.22
C THR A 35 11.07 4.16 14.18
N TYR A 36 11.43 2.98 13.68
CA TYR A 36 10.53 1.82 13.65
C TYR A 36 10.43 1.20 15.06
N ASN A 37 9.40 1.62 15.81
CA ASN A 37 9.10 1.12 17.15
C ASN A 37 7.59 1.15 17.41
N ALA A 38 7.15 0.51 18.50
CA ALA A 38 5.74 0.42 18.84
C ALA A 38 5.05 1.79 18.95
N LYS A 39 5.71 2.80 19.54
CA LYS A 39 5.15 4.15 19.69
C LYS A 39 4.83 4.79 18.33
N THR A 40 5.76 4.70 17.38
CA THR A 40 5.57 5.23 16.03
C THR A 40 4.45 4.48 15.30
N ILE A 41 4.41 3.15 15.41
CA ILE A 41 3.38 2.33 14.76
C ILE A 41 1.99 2.64 15.34
N ILE A 42 1.86 2.78 16.66
CA ILE A 42 0.60 3.14 17.31
C ILE A 42 0.12 4.52 16.88
N ALA A 43 1.03 5.50 16.76
CA ALA A 43 0.68 6.83 16.25
C ALA A 43 0.17 6.75 14.80
N GLY A 44 0.86 6.00 13.94
CA GLY A 44 0.41 5.76 12.56
C GLY A 44 -0.93 5.02 12.48
N ALA A 45 -1.18 4.04 13.35
CA ALA A 45 -2.44 3.31 13.39
C ALA A 45 -3.62 4.20 13.80
N LYS A 46 -3.41 5.15 14.72
CA LYS A 46 -4.41 6.17 15.08
C LYS A 46 -4.73 7.08 13.90
N LEU A 47 -3.70 7.63 13.24
CA LEU A 47 -3.86 8.46 12.04
C LEU A 47 -4.58 7.70 10.92
N PHE A 48 -4.19 6.45 10.68
CA PHE A 48 -4.86 5.62 9.69
C PHE A 48 -6.35 5.43 10.01
N ALA A 49 -6.69 5.16 11.27
CA ALA A 49 -8.07 5.01 11.70
C ALA A 49 -8.87 6.31 11.50
N THR A 50 -8.32 7.46 11.87
CA THR A 50 -9.02 8.76 11.80
C THR A 50 -9.15 9.31 10.40
N ASP A 51 -8.12 9.19 9.58
CA ASP A 51 -8.02 9.93 8.33
C ASP A 51 -8.14 9.06 7.08
N CYS A 52 -7.80 7.77 7.18
CA CYS A 52 -7.76 6.87 6.03
C CYS A 52 -8.90 5.84 6.04
N MET A 53 -9.24 5.29 7.21
CA MET A 53 -10.10 4.12 7.33
C MET A 53 -11.56 4.39 6.92
N ALA A 54 -11.97 5.66 6.88
CA ALA A 54 -13.27 6.06 6.33
C ALA A 54 -13.45 5.61 4.86
N CYS A 55 -12.37 5.51 4.09
CA CYS A 55 -12.38 5.09 2.68
C CYS A 55 -11.57 3.81 2.44
N HIS A 56 -10.39 3.69 3.04
CA HIS A 56 -9.46 2.61 2.76
C HIS A 56 -9.51 1.51 3.82
N SER A 57 -9.43 0.26 3.38
CA SER A 57 -9.27 -0.88 4.29
C SER A 57 -7.80 -1.31 4.37
N ILE A 58 -7.46 -2.02 5.43
CA ILE A 58 -6.25 -2.85 5.53
C ILE A 58 -6.69 -4.26 5.98
N LYS A 59 -7.42 -4.94 5.09
CA LYS A 59 -8.14 -6.20 5.35
C LYS A 59 -7.27 -7.35 5.87
N PHE A 60 -5.95 -7.32 5.68
CA PHE A 60 -5.05 -8.37 6.20
C PHE A 60 -4.60 -8.12 7.65
N MET A 61 -5.00 -7.00 8.25
CA MET A 61 -4.73 -6.68 9.65
C MET A 61 -5.98 -6.89 10.51
N ARG A 62 -5.76 -7.33 11.76
CA ARG A 62 -6.79 -7.50 12.79
C ARG A 62 -6.46 -6.63 14.01
N TYR A 63 -7.49 -6.10 14.67
CA TYR A 63 -7.29 -5.19 15.82
C TYR A 63 -6.54 -5.87 16.98
N GLU A 64 -6.68 -7.19 17.16
CA GLU A 64 -6.00 -7.90 18.26
C GLU A 64 -4.47 -7.81 18.20
N PHE A 65 -3.87 -7.67 17.01
CA PHE A 65 -2.42 -7.53 16.86
C PHE A 65 -1.88 -6.22 17.45
N LEU A 66 -2.71 -5.17 17.54
CA LEU A 66 -2.34 -3.93 18.25
C LEU A 66 -2.12 -4.17 19.74
N THR A 67 -2.74 -5.20 20.32
CA THR A 67 -2.52 -5.60 21.71
C THR A 67 -1.39 -6.61 21.83
N GLN A 68 -1.38 -7.64 20.97
CA GLN A 68 -0.44 -8.76 21.04
C GLN A 68 0.99 -8.33 20.69
N ASP A 69 1.15 -7.47 19.70
CA ASP A 69 2.46 -7.13 19.14
C ASP A 69 2.93 -5.73 19.56
N LEU A 70 1.99 -4.81 19.82
CA LEU A 70 2.31 -3.40 20.14
C LEU A 70 2.00 -3.02 21.60
N GLY A 71 1.41 -3.93 22.39
CA GLY A 71 1.16 -3.70 23.82
C GLY A 71 0.07 -2.67 24.14
N MET A 72 -0.80 -2.33 23.20
CA MET A 72 -1.94 -1.45 23.51
C MET A 72 -2.93 -2.15 24.43
N SER A 73 -3.59 -1.38 25.30
CA SER A 73 -4.74 -1.89 26.04
C SER A 73 -5.92 -2.11 25.08
N LYS A 74 -6.74 -3.14 25.34
CA LYS A 74 -7.96 -3.37 24.56
C LYS A 74 -8.90 -2.15 24.57
N ALA A 75 -8.94 -1.43 25.69
CA ALA A 75 -9.73 -0.20 25.83
C ALA A 75 -9.23 0.91 24.89
N ASP A 76 -7.91 1.09 24.77
CA ASP A 76 -7.32 2.08 23.86
C ASP A 76 -7.54 1.70 22.40
N VAL A 77 -7.44 0.41 22.05
CA VAL A 77 -7.75 -0.07 20.70
C VAL A 77 -9.19 0.27 20.35
N HIS A 78 -10.15 -0.06 21.22
CA HIS A 78 -11.56 0.26 21.01
C HIS A 78 -11.80 1.77 20.88
N LYS A 79 -11.13 2.58 21.70
CA LYS A 79 -11.36 4.02 21.75
C LYS A 79 -10.76 4.78 20.56
N TYR A 80 -9.57 4.40 20.12
CA TYR A 80 -8.78 5.23 19.19
C TYR A 80 -8.60 4.64 17.80
N ILE A 81 -8.80 3.33 17.60
CA ILE A 81 -8.44 2.66 16.34
C ILE A 81 -9.58 1.81 15.79
N MET A 82 -10.45 1.27 16.65
CA MET A 82 -11.49 0.34 16.23
C MET A 82 -12.68 1.06 15.59
N LEU A 83 -12.61 1.21 14.27
CA LEU A 83 -13.66 1.76 13.42
C LEU A 83 -14.01 0.77 12.29
N PRO A 84 -15.22 0.80 11.72
CA PRO A 84 -16.39 1.52 12.21
C PRO A 84 -16.92 0.97 13.54
N THR A 85 -17.82 1.71 14.18
CA THR A 85 -18.53 1.25 15.38
C THR A 85 -19.22 -0.09 15.10
N GLY A 86 -19.05 -1.06 16.01
CA GLY A 86 -19.55 -2.43 15.84
C GLY A 86 -18.55 -3.40 15.23
N SER A 87 -17.37 -2.95 14.80
CA SER A 87 -16.26 -3.83 14.43
C SER A 87 -15.88 -4.78 15.56
N GLY A 88 -15.61 -6.04 15.21
CA GLY A 88 -15.16 -7.05 16.17
C GLY A 88 -13.66 -6.91 16.47
N PHE A 89 -13.26 -7.10 17.72
CA PHE A 89 -11.85 -7.01 18.13
C PHE A 89 -10.93 -8.04 17.44
N LYS A 90 -11.46 -9.24 17.13
CA LYS A 90 -10.75 -10.26 16.33
C LYS A 90 -11.04 -10.14 14.82
N GLY A 91 -11.80 -9.12 14.43
CA GLY A 91 -12.17 -8.84 13.06
C GLY A 91 -11.06 -8.12 12.31
N ASN A 92 -11.19 -8.14 10.98
CA ASN A 92 -10.31 -7.43 10.09
C ASN A 92 -10.62 -5.93 10.10
N MET A 93 -9.63 -5.13 9.76
CA MET A 93 -9.73 -3.67 9.65
C MET A 93 -10.34 -3.29 8.30
N VAL A 94 -11.67 -3.22 8.26
CA VAL A 94 -12.47 -2.97 7.05
C VAL A 94 -13.14 -1.60 7.11
N SER A 95 -13.01 -0.84 6.03
CA SER A 95 -13.67 0.46 5.88
C SER A 95 -15.20 0.32 5.83
N ALA A 96 -15.89 1.35 6.30
CA ALA A 96 -17.35 1.47 6.14
C ALA A 96 -17.78 1.90 4.73
N MET A 97 -16.85 2.27 3.83
CA MET A 97 -17.16 2.75 2.50
C MET A 97 -17.85 1.68 1.64
N PRO A 98 -19.12 1.90 1.21
CA PRO A 98 -19.80 0.96 0.32
C PRO A 98 -19.24 1.01 -1.10
N THR A 99 -18.90 -0.14 -1.68
CA THR A 99 -18.31 -0.23 -3.03
C THR A 99 -19.16 0.46 -4.11
N ASN A 100 -20.48 0.28 -4.08
CA ASN A 100 -21.41 0.89 -5.05
C ASN A 100 -21.42 2.42 -4.96
N MET A 101 -21.38 2.96 -3.74
CA MET A 101 -21.32 4.40 -3.51
C MET A 101 -19.96 4.96 -3.91
N ALA A 102 -18.87 4.25 -3.61
CA ALA A 102 -17.53 4.64 -4.01
C ALA A 102 -17.39 4.74 -5.54
N HIS A 103 -17.91 3.77 -6.29
CA HIS A 103 -17.99 3.86 -7.75
C HIS A 103 -18.80 5.08 -8.20
N LYS A 104 -19.94 5.35 -7.58
CA LYS A 104 -20.80 6.48 -7.94
C LYS A 104 -20.14 7.83 -7.69
N TRP A 105 -19.40 7.98 -6.59
CA TRP A 105 -18.80 9.25 -6.18
C TRP A 105 -17.40 9.48 -6.75
N PHE A 106 -16.58 8.44 -6.86
CA PHE A 106 -15.16 8.52 -7.21
C PHE A 106 -14.82 7.81 -8.53
N GLY A 107 -15.79 7.19 -9.19
CA GLY A 107 -15.60 6.40 -10.41
C GLY A 107 -15.05 4.99 -10.17
N LEU A 108 -14.27 4.80 -9.11
CA LEU A 108 -13.67 3.53 -8.70
C LEU A 108 -13.68 3.40 -7.17
N PRO A 109 -13.67 2.16 -6.64
CA PRO A 109 -13.60 1.96 -5.20
C PRO A 109 -12.19 2.24 -4.69
N PRO A 110 -12.03 2.80 -3.49
CA PRO A 110 -10.73 3.03 -2.90
C PRO A 110 -9.96 1.70 -2.78
N PRO A 111 -8.66 1.66 -3.12
CA PRO A 111 -7.86 0.46 -3.00
C PRO A 111 -7.73 0.02 -1.54
N ASP A 112 -7.62 -1.30 -1.35
CA ASP A 112 -7.16 -1.86 -0.08
C ASP A 112 -5.65 -1.59 0.07
N LEU A 113 -5.25 -1.12 1.25
CA LEU A 113 -3.88 -0.68 1.50
C LEU A 113 -3.04 -1.73 2.23
N SER A 114 -3.55 -2.94 2.46
CA SER A 114 -2.85 -3.98 3.26
C SER A 114 -1.44 -4.28 2.77
N GLN A 115 -1.20 -4.13 1.46
CA GLN A 115 0.09 -4.41 0.83
C GLN A 115 0.62 -3.23 0.01
N MET A 116 0.12 -2.01 0.24
CA MET A 116 0.51 -0.85 -0.57
C MET A 116 2.02 -0.61 -0.49
N VAL A 117 2.62 -0.71 0.70
CA VAL A 117 4.06 -0.56 0.88
C VAL A 117 4.85 -1.67 0.18
N ARG A 118 4.36 -2.91 0.11
CA ARG A 118 5.03 -3.98 -0.65
C ARG A 118 4.92 -3.77 -2.16
N TYR A 119 3.78 -3.26 -2.63
CA TYR A 119 3.52 -3.03 -4.04
C TYR A 119 4.21 -1.78 -4.60
N LYS A 120 4.33 -0.72 -3.80
CA LYS A 120 4.82 0.60 -4.24
C LYS A 120 6.05 1.12 -3.49
N SER A 121 6.45 0.53 -2.37
CA SER A 121 7.42 1.05 -1.37
C SER A 121 6.85 2.08 -0.37
N GLN A 122 7.54 2.26 0.75
CA GLN A 122 7.22 3.29 1.74
C GLN A 122 7.53 4.71 1.22
N ASP A 123 8.57 4.84 0.39
CA ASP A 123 8.99 6.12 -0.20
C ASP A 123 7.91 6.64 -1.15
N TRP A 124 7.27 5.75 -1.89
CA TRP A 124 6.11 6.12 -2.71
C TRP A 124 4.93 6.59 -1.86
N VAL A 125 4.57 5.86 -0.79
CA VAL A 125 3.45 6.26 0.09
C VAL A 125 3.74 7.60 0.74
N TYR A 126 4.96 7.82 1.23
CA TYR A 126 5.36 9.07 1.86
C TYR A 126 5.31 10.23 0.86
N THR A 127 5.86 10.05 -0.34
CA THR A 127 5.82 11.07 -1.40
C THR A 127 4.40 11.36 -1.87
N TYR A 128 3.53 10.36 -1.92
CA TYR A 128 2.14 10.51 -2.35
C TYR A 128 1.30 11.36 -1.37
N LEU A 129 1.65 11.34 -0.09
CA LEU A 129 0.94 12.09 0.96
C LEU A 129 1.45 13.52 1.16
N LEU A 130 2.54 13.91 0.47
CA LEU A 130 3.12 15.25 0.49
C LEU A 130 2.71 16.04 -0.75
#